data_AF-A0A3C2CQK2-F1
#
_entry.id   AF-A0A3C2CQK2-F1
#
_cell.length_a   1.000
_cell.length_b   1.000
_cell.length_c   1.000
_cell.angle_alpha   90.00
_cell.angle_beta   90.00
_cell.angle_gamma   90.00
#
_symmetry.space_group_name_H-M   'P 1'
#
loop_
_entity.id
_entity.type
_entity.pdbx_description
1 polymer ?
#
loop_
_entity_poly.entity_id
_entity_poly.type
_entity_poly.pdbx_seq_one_letter_code
_entity_poly.pdbx_strand_id
1 'polypeptide(L)'
;KGKILTLKLLLQSVLMLGFFLLKDKKEKVHMRLDFISLTLSSAGFGGLLYGFSSAGSKGWDSPLVYGTLIIGVVSLIWFILRQINQDNPMLNFRIYQYPMFALSSAISMVITMAMFSGMLLIPLYVQTVRGISPLDAGLMLLPGAIAMAIMSPITGRLFDLFGGRVLAIVGLAITTVTSYLFSQLTMESTYAYLVILNTVRMFGMSMVMMPVQTNGLNQLPARYYPHGTAMNNTLQQVSGAIGTALLVTVMSNRAEIHGERLAANAMREATGQAAPAALEELKQQIATRAMLEGINDAFFVTVFVSALALIMAFFIKRARQAEDTIGKKSGEQKPAKQLMEN
;
A
#
# COMPACT_ATOMS: atom_id res chain seq x y z
N LYS A 1 13.61 18.85 22.56
CA LYS A 1 13.82 20.09 21.77
C LYS A 1 15.01 19.99 20.79
N GLY A 2 16.20 19.50 21.19
CA GLY A 2 17.37 19.39 20.30
C GLY A 2 17.17 18.53 19.04
N LYS A 3 16.53 17.35 19.15
CA LYS A 3 16.27 16.45 18.00
C LYS A 3 15.34 17.02 16.92
N ILE A 4 14.44 17.94 17.30
CA ILE A 4 13.53 18.60 16.35
C ILE A 4 14.27 19.70 15.57
N LEU A 5 15.26 20.34 16.19
CA LEU A 5 16.07 21.38 15.55
C LEU A 5 17.02 20.78 14.51
N THR A 6 17.68 19.66 14.84
CA THR A 6 18.54 18.94 13.87
C THR A 6 17.76 18.42 12.67
N LEU A 7 16.54 17.92 12.88
CA LEU A 7 15.67 17.47 11.78
C LEU A 7 15.28 18.63 10.85
N LYS A 8 14.96 19.81 11.40
CA LYS A 8 14.65 21.01 10.61
C LYS A 8 15.83 21.51 9.78
N LEU A 9 17.02 21.52 10.37
CA LEU A 9 18.26 21.93 9.69
C LEU A 9 18.63 20.98 8.53
N LEU A 10 18.47 19.67 8.74
CA LEU A 10 18.63 18.66 7.69
C LEU A 10 17.62 18.85 6.55
N LEU A 11 16.36 19.13 6.88
CA LEU A 11 15.33 19.36 5.86
C LEU A 11 15.65 20.62 5.02
N GLN A 12 16.08 21.71 5.67
CA GLN A 12 16.47 22.94 5.00
C GLN A 12 17.70 22.77 4.10
N SER A 13 18.72 22.04 4.56
CA SER A 13 19.92 21.80 3.76
C SER A 13 19.62 20.93 2.53
N VAL A 14 18.77 19.90 2.68
CA VAL A 14 18.30 19.07 1.56
C VAL A 14 17.48 19.90 0.56
N LEU A 15 16.60 20.78 1.03
CA LEU A 15 15.81 21.67 0.16
C LEU A 15 16.68 22.68 -0.58
N MET A 16 17.67 23.29 0.09
CA MET A 16 18.62 24.21 -0.54
C MET A 16 19.48 23.48 -1.58
N LEU A 17 20.08 22.34 -1.22
CA LEU A 17 20.85 21.52 -2.16
C LEU A 17 19.99 21.08 -3.35
N GLY A 18 18.76 20.65 -3.11
CA GLY A 18 17.80 20.31 -4.15
C GLY A 18 17.55 21.47 -5.11
N PHE A 19 17.29 22.67 -4.58
CA PHE A 19 17.05 23.87 -5.39
C PHE A 19 18.25 24.26 -6.28
N PHE A 20 19.48 24.11 -5.77
CA PHE A 20 20.69 24.46 -6.52
C PHE A 20 21.17 23.36 -7.48
N LEU A 21 21.00 22.06 -7.14
CA LEU A 21 21.48 20.95 -7.96
C LEU A 21 20.47 20.50 -9.02
N LEU A 22 19.16 20.68 -8.81
CA LEU A 22 18.13 20.35 -9.80
C LEU A 22 18.08 21.44 -10.89
N LYS A 23 19.04 21.39 -11.82
CA LYS A 23 18.92 22.10 -13.09
C LYS A 23 17.81 21.44 -13.91
N ASP A 24 16.76 22.21 -14.17
CA ASP A 24 15.63 21.78 -14.99
C ASP A 24 16.09 21.59 -16.45
N LYS A 25 16.38 20.34 -16.84
CA LYS A 25 16.88 19.98 -18.19
C LYS A 25 15.75 19.66 -19.18
N LYS A 26 14.49 19.91 -18.83
CA LYS A 26 13.34 19.58 -19.69
C LYS A 26 12.87 20.80 -20.46
N GLU A 27 12.51 20.59 -21.73
CA GLU A 27 11.85 21.61 -22.55
C GLU A 27 10.59 22.14 -21.84
N LYS A 28 10.41 23.46 -21.83
CA LYS A 28 9.24 24.11 -21.21
C LYS A 28 7.99 23.82 -22.03
N VAL A 29 7.33 22.70 -21.75
CA VAL A 29 6.01 22.40 -22.31
C VAL A 29 5.02 23.40 -21.72
N HIS A 30 4.39 24.22 -22.56
CA HIS A 30 3.30 25.11 -22.17
C HIS A 30 2.04 24.29 -21.87
N MET A 31 1.99 23.63 -20.72
CA MET A 31 0.76 23.01 -20.22
C MET A 31 -0.10 24.09 -19.58
N ARG A 32 -1.23 24.42 -20.22
CA ARG A 32 -2.28 25.21 -19.56
C ARG A 32 -2.81 24.37 -18.40
N LEU A 33 -2.69 24.88 -17.18
CA LEU A 33 -3.21 24.21 -16.00
C LEU A 33 -4.74 24.15 -16.08
N ASP A 34 -5.29 22.94 -16.25
CA ASP A 34 -6.74 22.73 -16.19
C ASP A 34 -7.19 22.76 -14.72
N PHE A 35 -7.52 23.96 -14.23
CA PHE A 35 -7.97 24.19 -12.87
C PHE A 35 -9.17 23.31 -12.48
N ILE A 36 -10.08 23.02 -13.40
CA ILE A 36 -11.24 22.16 -13.14
C ILE A 36 -10.77 20.73 -12.85
N SER A 37 -9.88 20.21 -13.70
CA SER A 37 -9.30 18.87 -13.51
C SER A 37 -8.46 18.78 -12.25
N LEU A 38 -7.74 19.84 -11.90
CA LEU A 38 -6.99 19.92 -10.65
C LEU A 38 -7.94 19.83 -9.43
N THR A 39 -8.99 20.65 -9.40
CA THR A 39 -9.96 20.66 -8.30
C THR A 39 -10.69 19.32 -8.19
N LEU A 40 -11.15 18.75 -9.30
CA LEU A 40 -11.82 17.45 -9.31
C LEU A 40 -10.89 16.31 -8.85
N SER A 41 -9.63 16.33 -9.28
CA SER A 41 -8.61 15.36 -8.84
C SER A 41 -8.33 15.49 -7.33
N SER A 42 -8.12 16.72 -6.84
CA SER A 42 -7.89 16.98 -5.42
C SER A 42 -9.09 16.58 -4.56
N ALA A 43 -10.31 16.92 -4.96
CA ALA A 43 -11.52 16.52 -4.27
C ALA A 43 -11.74 14.99 -4.35
N GLY A 44 -11.47 14.39 -5.49
CA GLY A 44 -11.61 12.95 -5.73
C GLY A 44 -10.65 12.12 -4.89
N PHE A 45 -9.35 12.23 -5.14
CA PHE A 45 -8.33 11.47 -4.42
C PHE A 45 -8.22 11.88 -2.95
N GLY A 46 -8.30 13.19 -2.66
CA GLY A 46 -8.25 13.69 -1.29
C GLY A 46 -9.46 13.26 -0.47
N GLY A 47 -10.67 13.32 -1.05
CA GLY A 47 -11.90 12.86 -0.41
C GLY A 47 -11.88 11.36 -0.11
N LEU A 48 -11.43 10.53 -1.07
CA LEU A 48 -11.28 9.09 -0.86
C LEU A 48 -10.23 8.78 0.22
N LEU A 49 -9.04 9.37 0.11
CA LEU A 49 -7.95 9.19 1.08
C LEU A 49 -8.40 9.57 2.49
N TYR A 50 -9.03 10.73 2.64
CA TYR A 50 -9.51 11.22 3.93
C TYR A 50 -10.66 10.38 4.47
N GLY A 51 -11.62 10.00 3.62
CA GLY A 51 -12.77 9.18 3.98
C GLY A 51 -12.35 7.82 4.51
N PHE A 52 -11.53 7.08 3.75
CA PHE A 52 -11.01 5.78 4.18
C PHE A 52 -10.13 5.91 5.44
N SER A 53 -9.19 6.86 5.47
CA SER A 53 -8.35 7.05 6.66
C SER A 53 -9.15 7.42 7.91
N SER A 54 -10.30 8.10 7.75
CA SER A 54 -11.17 8.45 8.87
C SER A 54 -12.09 7.31 9.29
N ALA A 55 -12.48 6.43 8.36
CA ALA A 55 -13.40 5.32 8.62
C ALA A 55 -12.90 4.40 9.75
N GLY A 56 -11.61 4.08 9.77
CA GLY A 56 -11.03 3.22 10.80
C GLY A 56 -11.05 3.81 12.21
N SER A 57 -11.17 5.14 12.37
CA SER A 57 -11.15 5.79 13.69
C SER A 57 -12.50 6.37 14.11
N LYS A 58 -13.29 6.88 13.16
CA LYS A 58 -14.60 7.52 13.40
C LYS A 58 -15.78 6.57 13.15
N GLY A 59 -15.53 5.39 12.62
CA GLY A 59 -16.57 4.45 12.20
C GLY A 59 -17.18 4.81 10.83
N TRP A 60 -17.77 3.80 10.20
CA TRP A 60 -18.34 3.91 8.86
C TRP A 60 -19.65 4.72 8.81
N ASP A 61 -20.38 4.79 9.92
CA ASP A 61 -21.65 5.53 10.03
C ASP A 61 -21.47 7.05 10.21
N SER A 62 -20.23 7.52 10.30
CA SER A 62 -19.95 8.95 10.46
C SER A 62 -20.34 9.73 9.19
N PRO A 63 -21.14 10.81 9.30
CA PRO A 63 -21.47 11.70 8.18
C PRO A 63 -20.27 12.26 7.43
N LEU A 64 -19.19 12.47 8.16
CA LEU A 64 -17.93 12.91 7.59
C LEU A 64 -17.27 11.81 6.75
N VAL A 65 -17.38 10.54 7.14
CA VAL A 65 -16.79 9.41 6.40
C VAL A 65 -17.57 9.14 5.11
N TYR A 66 -18.87 8.83 5.20
CA TYR A 66 -19.62 8.53 3.96
C TYR A 66 -19.76 9.78 3.08
N GLY A 67 -19.89 10.98 3.66
CA GLY A 67 -19.95 12.23 2.88
C GLY A 67 -18.69 12.50 2.07
N THR A 68 -17.51 12.34 2.68
CA THR A 68 -16.23 12.55 1.97
C THR A 68 -15.93 11.44 0.97
N LEU A 69 -16.35 10.20 1.24
CA LEU A 69 -16.29 9.10 0.26
C LEU A 69 -17.20 9.36 -0.94
N ILE A 70 -18.46 9.76 -0.73
CA ILE A 70 -19.40 10.07 -1.82
C ILE A 70 -18.87 11.21 -2.68
N ILE A 71 -18.44 12.33 -2.07
CA ILE A 71 -17.86 13.46 -2.79
C ILE A 71 -16.61 13.02 -3.56
N GLY A 72 -15.76 12.21 -2.93
CA GLY A 72 -14.56 11.65 -3.54
C GLY A 72 -14.87 10.79 -4.77
N VAL A 73 -15.79 9.83 -4.65
CA VAL A 73 -16.21 8.95 -5.75
C VAL A 73 -16.81 9.76 -6.90
N VAL A 74 -17.76 10.66 -6.61
CA VAL A 74 -18.41 11.48 -7.65
C VAL A 74 -17.40 12.38 -8.37
N SER A 75 -16.52 13.05 -7.63
CA SER A 75 -15.49 13.92 -8.20
C SER A 75 -14.48 13.13 -9.03
N LEU A 76 -14.10 11.93 -8.58
CA LEU A 76 -13.17 11.06 -9.30
C LEU A 76 -13.79 10.51 -10.59
N ILE A 77 -15.05 10.08 -10.57
CA ILE A 77 -15.75 9.64 -11.78
C ILE A 77 -15.78 10.79 -12.80
N TRP A 78 -16.15 11.99 -12.36
CA TRP A 78 -16.21 13.14 -13.25
C TRP A 78 -14.82 13.53 -13.78
N PHE A 79 -13.80 13.47 -12.93
CA PHE A 79 -12.40 13.68 -13.33
C PHE A 79 -11.98 12.68 -14.41
N ILE A 80 -12.21 11.38 -14.21
CA ILE A 80 -11.85 10.32 -15.17
C ILE A 80 -12.56 10.54 -16.51
N LEU A 81 -13.87 10.79 -16.49
CA LEU A 81 -14.65 11.05 -17.72
C LEU A 81 -14.12 12.28 -18.47
N ARG A 82 -13.73 13.33 -17.76
CA ARG A 82 -13.12 14.53 -18.37
C ARG A 82 -11.76 14.21 -18.97
N GLN A 83 -10.89 13.52 -18.24
CA GLN A 83 -9.53 13.19 -18.68
C GLN A 83 -9.51 12.27 -19.90
N ILE A 84 -10.43 11.30 -19.99
CA ILE A 84 -10.51 10.41 -21.15
C ILE A 84 -10.90 11.15 -22.43
N ASN A 85 -11.61 12.27 -22.33
CA ASN A 85 -12.08 13.06 -23.48
C ASN A 85 -11.15 14.23 -23.86
N GLN A 86 -10.08 14.49 -23.10
CA GLN A 86 -9.13 15.57 -23.41
C GLN A 86 -8.00 15.10 -24.34
N ASP A 87 -7.54 16.00 -25.21
CA ASP A 87 -6.40 15.75 -26.10
C ASP A 87 -5.08 15.72 -25.33
N ASN A 88 -4.93 16.64 -24.37
CA ASN A 88 -3.76 16.75 -23.48
C ASN A 88 -4.20 16.59 -22.02
N PRO A 89 -4.53 15.36 -21.57
CA PRO A 89 -4.96 15.12 -20.20
C PRO A 89 -3.80 15.28 -19.20
N MET A 90 -4.12 15.78 -18.01
CA MET A 90 -3.20 15.79 -16.86
C MET A 90 -2.81 14.35 -16.46
N LEU A 91 -3.79 13.43 -16.44
CA LEU A 91 -3.58 12.01 -16.19
C LEU A 91 -4.23 11.20 -17.31
N ASN A 92 -3.40 10.55 -18.13
CA ASN A 92 -3.91 9.75 -19.23
C ASN A 92 -4.36 8.36 -18.74
N PHE A 93 -5.66 8.21 -18.46
CA PHE A 93 -6.26 6.93 -18.06
C PHE A 93 -6.29 5.87 -19.17
N ARG A 94 -6.11 6.27 -20.45
CA ARG A 94 -6.10 5.33 -21.57
C ARG A 94 -4.90 4.37 -21.50
N ILE A 95 -3.88 4.65 -20.69
CA ILE A 95 -2.76 3.74 -20.45
C ILE A 95 -3.19 2.39 -19.81
N TYR A 96 -4.37 2.31 -19.19
CA TYR A 96 -4.92 1.06 -18.68
C TYR A 96 -5.35 0.07 -19.77
N GLN A 97 -5.40 0.50 -21.03
CA GLN A 97 -5.57 -0.43 -22.15
C GLN A 97 -4.35 -1.34 -22.37
N TYR A 98 -3.19 -0.99 -21.80
CA TYR A 98 -1.99 -1.84 -21.80
C TYR A 98 -2.09 -2.86 -20.66
N PRO A 99 -2.31 -4.17 -20.95
CA PRO A 99 -2.76 -5.14 -19.96
C PRO A 99 -1.72 -5.47 -18.87
N MET A 100 -0.42 -5.42 -19.18
CA MET A 100 0.63 -5.61 -18.18
C MET A 100 0.75 -4.39 -17.26
N PHE A 101 0.53 -3.16 -17.77
CA PHE A 101 0.44 -1.99 -16.90
C PHE A 101 -0.75 -2.13 -15.96
N ALA A 102 -1.95 -2.44 -16.47
CA ALA A 102 -3.15 -2.62 -15.66
C ALA A 102 -3.00 -3.74 -14.61
N LEU A 103 -2.48 -4.90 -15.00
CA LEU A 103 -2.22 -6.02 -14.10
C LEU A 103 -1.19 -5.66 -13.02
N SER A 104 -0.08 -5.01 -13.41
CA SER A 104 0.93 -4.55 -12.47
C SER A 104 0.36 -3.55 -11.47
N SER A 105 -0.44 -2.56 -11.94
CA SER A 105 -1.10 -1.62 -11.05
C SER A 105 -2.04 -2.33 -10.07
N ALA A 106 -2.86 -3.28 -10.52
CA ALA A 106 -3.75 -4.05 -9.64
C ALA A 106 -2.98 -4.84 -8.57
N ILE A 107 -1.90 -5.52 -8.96
CA ILE A 107 -1.02 -6.24 -8.03
C ILE A 107 -0.37 -5.26 -7.05
N SER A 108 0.12 -4.10 -7.50
CA SER A 108 0.72 -3.06 -6.65
C SER A 108 -0.27 -2.48 -5.63
N MET A 109 -1.54 -2.29 -6.01
CA MET A 109 -2.59 -1.84 -5.11
C MET A 109 -2.78 -2.84 -3.95
N VAL A 110 -2.94 -4.12 -4.28
CA VAL A 110 -3.13 -5.20 -3.31
C VAL A 110 -1.91 -5.37 -2.39
N ILE A 111 -0.70 -5.29 -2.93
CA ILE A 111 0.53 -5.33 -2.13
C ILE A 111 0.62 -4.14 -1.20
N THR A 112 0.22 -2.96 -1.67
CA THR A 112 0.23 -1.77 -0.82
C THR A 112 -0.74 -1.97 0.35
N MET A 113 -1.96 -2.46 0.11
CA MET A 113 -2.88 -2.81 1.20
C MET A 113 -2.25 -3.79 2.20
N ALA A 114 -1.62 -4.85 1.69
CA ALA A 114 -0.92 -5.83 2.53
C ALA A 114 0.29 -5.23 3.27
N MET A 115 1.01 -4.27 2.69
CA MET A 115 2.13 -3.58 3.31
C MET A 115 1.68 -2.83 4.56
N PHE A 116 0.57 -2.09 4.45
CA PHE A 116 0.01 -1.30 5.55
C PHE A 116 -0.44 -2.19 6.73
N SER A 117 -0.83 -3.46 6.50
CA SER A 117 -1.14 -4.38 7.60
C SER A 117 0.05 -4.59 8.53
N GLY A 118 1.21 -4.95 7.99
CA GLY A 118 2.40 -5.13 8.81
C GLY A 118 2.93 -3.81 9.38
N MET A 119 2.79 -2.71 8.64
CA MET A 119 3.21 -1.39 9.10
C MET A 119 2.42 -0.90 10.33
N LEU A 120 1.14 -1.27 10.43
CA LEU A 120 0.26 -0.85 11.52
C LEU A 120 0.13 -1.89 12.61
N LEU A 121 -0.20 -3.14 12.25
CA LEU A 121 -0.56 -4.19 13.19
C LEU A 121 0.65 -4.75 13.95
N ILE A 122 1.85 -4.82 13.34
CA ILE A 122 3.05 -5.32 14.06
C ILE A 122 3.43 -4.37 15.20
N PRO A 123 3.65 -3.05 14.97
CA PRO A 123 3.93 -2.13 16.06
C PRO A 123 2.84 -2.11 17.12
N LEU A 124 1.58 -2.23 16.68
CA LEU A 124 0.44 -2.26 17.59
C LEU A 124 0.53 -3.47 18.52
N TYR A 125 0.66 -4.69 17.97
CA TYR A 125 0.83 -5.91 18.76
C TYR A 125 1.99 -5.82 19.75
N VAL A 126 3.18 -5.41 19.30
CA VAL A 126 4.35 -5.41 20.21
C VAL A 126 4.24 -4.34 21.31
N GLN A 127 3.63 -3.19 21.02
CA GLN A 127 3.51 -2.13 22.01
C GLN A 127 2.33 -2.33 22.95
N THR A 128 1.15 -2.68 22.45
CA THR A 128 -0.08 -2.73 23.25
C THR A 128 -0.34 -4.10 23.85
N VAL A 129 -0.04 -5.18 23.13
CA VAL A 129 -0.25 -6.56 23.62
C VAL A 129 0.96 -7.06 24.40
N ARG A 130 2.17 -6.72 23.95
CA ARG A 130 3.42 -7.21 24.56
C ARG A 130 4.10 -6.21 25.48
N GLY A 131 3.63 -4.95 25.53
CA GLY A 131 4.20 -3.91 26.38
C GLY A 131 5.64 -3.52 26.03
N ILE A 132 6.11 -3.86 24.82
CA ILE A 132 7.46 -3.53 24.36
C ILE A 132 7.52 -2.03 24.10
N SER A 133 8.61 -1.39 24.51
CA SER A 133 8.78 0.05 24.34
C SER A 133 8.76 0.46 22.86
N PRO A 134 8.32 1.68 22.50
CA PRO A 134 8.33 2.14 21.11
C PRO A 134 9.72 2.13 20.46
N LEU A 135 10.78 2.35 21.26
CA LEU A 135 12.16 2.28 20.78
C LEU A 135 12.53 0.85 20.37
N ASP A 136 12.26 -0.12 21.24
CA ASP A 136 12.57 -1.52 20.99
C ASP A 136 11.71 -2.08 19.85
N ALA A 137 10.44 -1.69 19.76
CA ALA A 137 9.59 -1.99 18.61
C ALA A 137 10.20 -1.48 17.29
N GLY A 138 10.74 -0.26 17.29
CA GLY A 138 11.45 0.29 16.14
C GLY A 138 12.71 -0.50 15.79
N LEU A 139 13.51 -0.88 16.79
CA LEU A 139 14.70 -1.73 16.61
C LEU A 139 14.35 -3.13 16.11
N MET A 140 13.21 -3.67 16.51
CA MET A 140 12.70 -4.97 16.04
C MET A 140 12.39 -4.95 14.53
N LEU A 141 11.85 -3.84 14.04
CA LEU A 141 11.46 -3.66 12.64
C LEU A 141 12.65 -3.30 11.73
N LEU A 142 13.70 -2.69 12.31
CA LEU A 142 14.86 -2.17 11.61
C LEU A 142 15.58 -3.21 10.73
N PRO A 143 15.86 -4.45 11.17
CA PRO A 143 16.48 -5.47 10.32
C PRO A 143 15.72 -5.73 9.02
N GLY A 144 14.39 -5.71 9.06
CA GLY A 144 13.57 -5.86 7.87
C GLY A 144 13.71 -4.68 6.90
N ALA A 145 13.74 -3.46 7.41
CA ALA A 145 13.99 -2.27 6.59
C ALA A 145 15.38 -2.30 5.94
N ILE A 146 16.40 -2.73 6.68
CA ILE A 146 17.77 -2.91 6.17
C ILE A 146 17.79 -3.99 5.06
N ALA A 147 17.15 -5.12 5.29
CA ALA A 147 17.04 -6.19 4.30
C ALA A 147 16.37 -5.69 3.01
N MET A 148 15.27 -4.94 3.12
CA MET A 148 14.60 -4.33 1.97
C MET A 148 15.51 -3.33 1.23
N ALA A 149 16.25 -2.49 1.95
CA ALA A 149 17.17 -1.53 1.37
C ALA A 149 18.31 -2.21 0.59
N ILE A 150 18.92 -3.25 1.17
CA ILE A 150 19.97 -4.06 0.53
C ILE A 150 19.41 -4.78 -0.71
N MET A 151 18.18 -5.29 -0.62
CA MET A 151 17.54 -6.00 -1.73
C MET A 151 17.10 -5.09 -2.88
N SER A 152 16.93 -3.79 -2.68
CA SER A 152 16.51 -2.87 -3.74
C SER A 152 17.38 -2.94 -5.02
N PRO A 153 18.72 -2.80 -4.97
CA PRO A 153 19.56 -2.98 -6.17
C PRO A 153 19.64 -4.44 -6.65
N ILE A 154 19.56 -5.42 -5.73
CA ILE A 154 19.66 -6.85 -6.05
C ILE A 154 18.44 -7.29 -6.87
N THR A 155 17.24 -6.90 -6.44
CA THR A 155 15.98 -7.20 -7.12
C THR A 155 15.91 -6.58 -8.51
N GLY A 156 16.55 -5.44 -8.74
CA GLY A 156 16.74 -4.88 -10.09
C GLY A 156 17.51 -5.84 -11.00
N ARG A 157 18.66 -6.35 -10.56
CA ARG A 157 19.46 -7.33 -11.33
C ARG A 157 18.70 -8.65 -11.53
N LEU A 158 18.03 -9.14 -10.48
CA LEU A 158 17.21 -10.35 -10.58
C LEU A 158 16.03 -10.16 -11.55
N PHE A 159 15.49 -8.96 -11.65
CA PHE A 159 14.41 -8.64 -12.59
C PHE A 159 14.89 -8.73 -14.03
N ASP A 160 16.11 -8.26 -14.32
CA ASP A 160 16.68 -8.37 -15.67
C ASP A 160 16.93 -9.83 -16.07
N LEU A 161 17.36 -10.66 -15.11
CA LEU A 161 17.66 -12.09 -15.29
C LEU A 161 16.40 -12.97 -15.40
N PHE A 162 15.50 -12.89 -14.41
CA PHE A 162 14.35 -13.80 -14.26
C PHE A 162 13.01 -13.19 -14.68
N GLY A 163 12.96 -11.87 -14.91
CA GLY A 163 11.73 -11.14 -15.22
C GLY A 163 10.83 -10.89 -14.00
N GLY A 164 9.82 -10.05 -14.19
CA GLY A 164 8.89 -9.65 -13.12
C GLY A 164 8.00 -10.78 -12.60
N ARG A 165 7.67 -11.77 -13.42
CA ARG A 165 6.76 -12.87 -13.03
C ARG A 165 7.33 -13.71 -11.90
N VAL A 166 8.56 -14.20 -12.04
CA VAL A 166 9.18 -15.10 -11.06
C VAL A 166 9.35 -14.37 -9.73
N LEU A 167 9.84 -13.13 -9.77
CA LEU A 167 10.02 -12.32 -8.57
C LEU A 167 8.70 -12.00 -7.86
N ALA A 168 7.66 -11.68 -8.63
CA ALA A 168 6.33 -11.44 -8.06
C ALA A 168 5.77 -12.68 -7.37
N ILE A 169 5.84 -13.86 -8.01
CA ILE A 169 5.34 -15.11 -7.43
C ILE A 169 6.09 -15.44 -6.13
N VAL A 170 7.42 -15.40 -6.14
CA VAL A 170 8.24 -15.72 -4.96
C VAL A 170 7.99 -14.72 -3.83
N GLY A 171 8.01 -13.41 -4.13
CA GLY A 171 7.80 -12.37 -3.13
C GLY A 171 6.38 -12.37 -2.55
N LEU A 172 5.35 -12.64 -3.36
CA LEU A 172 3.97 -12.75 -2.90
C LEU A 172 3.71 -14.04 -2.14
N ALA A 173 4.36 -15.15 -2.49
CA ALA A 173 4.30 -16.39 -1.70
C ALA A 173 4.87 -16.16 -0.30
N ILE A 174 6.06 -15.55 -0.21
CA ILE A 174 6.67 -15.17 1.07
C ILE A 174 5.75 -14.22 1.84
N THR A 175 5.21 -13.19 1.20
CA THR A 175 4.31 -12.23 1.84
C THR A 175 3.05 -12.92 2.37
N THR A 176 2.48 -13.87 1.63
CA THR A 176 1.27 -14.61 2.02
C THR A 176 1.56 -15.53 3.20
N VAL A 177 2.64 -16.32 3.13
CA VAL A 177 3.05 -17.21 4.23
C VAL A 177 3.38 -16.42 5.49
N THR A 178 4.14 -15.34 5.38
CA THR A 178 4.47 -14.51 6.55
C THR A 178 3.25 -13.81 7.12
N SER A 179 2.30 -13.36 6.29
CA SER A 179 1.03 -12.79 6.78
C SER A 179 0.18 -13.85 7.51
N TYR A 180 0.21 -15.10 7.05
CA TYR A 180 -0.45 -16.20 7.76
C TYR A 180 0.21 -16.49 9.11
N LEU A 181 1.55 -16.50 9.17
CA LEU A 181 2.26 -16.65 10.44
C LEU A 181 1.97 -15.48 11.41
N PHE A 182 1.85 -14.25 10.90
CA PHE A 182 1.40 -13.11 11.70
C PHE A 182 -0.08 -13.18 12.12
N SER A 183 -0.90 -14.02 11.50
CA SER A 183 -2.28 -14.28 11.95
C SER A 183 -2.36 -15.27 13.12
N GLN A 184 -1.22 -15.80 13.58
CA GLN A 184 -1.14 -16.79 14.66
C GLN A 184 -0.28 -16.28 15.83
N LEU A 185 -0.26 -14.97 16.05
CA LEU A 185 0.50 -14.40 17.15
C LEU A 185 -0.12 -14.80 18.49
N THR A 186 0.76 -14.99 19.46
CA THR A 186 0.39 -15.36 20.83
C THR A 186 0.95 -14.34 21.83
N MET A 187 0.54 -14.41 23.08
CA MET A 187 1.12 -13.57 24.15
C MET A 187 2.62 -13.88 24.39
N GLU A 188 3.09 -15.05 23.96
CA GLU A 188 4.42 -15.58 24.24
C GLU A 188 5.38 -15.56 23.04
N SER A 189 4.92 -15.09 21.86
CA SER A 189 5.74 -15.11 20.65
C SER A 189 7.09 -14.43 20.89
N THR A 190 8.22 -15.08 20.59
CA THR A 190 9.52 -14.53 21.02
C THR A 190 9.88 -13.27 20.21
N TYR A 191 10.63 -12.34 20.83
CA TYR A 191 11.12 -11.15 20.13
C TYR A 191 11.92 -11.51 18.88
N ALA A 192 12.80 -12.53 18.98
CA ALA A 192 13.57 -13.04 17.85
C ALA A 192 12.69 -13.57 16.71
N TYR A 193 11.60 -14.29 17.04
CA TYR A 193 10.64 -14.76 16.03
C TYR A 193 10.04 -13.60 15.24
N LEU A 194 9.63 -12.52 15.92
CA LEU A 194 9.05 -11.34 15.27
C LEU A 194 10.06 -10.61 14.37
N VAL A 195 11.31 -10.46 14.83
CA VAL A 195 12.41 -9.88 14.03
C VAL A 195 12.62 -10.68 12.75
N ILE A 196 12.78 -11.99 12.86
CA ILE A 196 13.04 -12.88 11.72
C ILE A 196 11.85 -12.85 10.76
N LEU A 197 10.63 -13.00 11.30
CA LEU A 197 9.41 -13.04 10.49
C LEU A 197 9.18 -11.72 9.73
N ASN A 198 9.36 -10.57 10.39
CA ASN A 198 9.28 -9.27 9.74
C ASN A 198 10.38 -9.10 8.67
N THR A 199 11.60 -9.58 8.95
CA THR A 199 12.72 -9.50 8.00
C THR A 199 12.44 -10.32 6.74
N VAL A 200 11.96 -11.55 6.90
CA VAL A 200 11.54 -12.41 5.78
C VAL A 200 10.39 -11.77 5.00
N ARG A 201 9.41 -11.17 5.68
CA ARG A 201 8.31 -10.44 5.02
C ARG A 201 8.82 -9.27 4.18
N MET A 202 9.73 -8.45 4.72
CA MET A 202 10.32 -7.32 4.00
C MET A 202 11.17 -7.75 2.80
N PHE A 203 11.92 -8.86 2.95
CA PHE A 203 12.60 -9.50 1.82
C PHE A 203 11.60 -9.90 0.72
N GLY A 204 10.50 -10.56 1.08
CA GLY A 204 9.41 -10.89 0.17
C GLY A 204 8.85 -9.66 -0.56
N MET A 205 8.53 -8.59 0.17
CA MET A 205 7.99 -7.36 -0.41
C MET A 205 8.95 -6.65 -1.37
N SER A 206 10.26 -6.68 -1.08
CA SER A 206 11.28 -6.09 -1.96
C SER A 206 11.27 -6.69 -3.37
N MET A 207 11.01 -8.00 -3.48
CA MET A 207 10.96 -8.72 -4.75
C MET A 207 9.71 -8.41 -5.58
N VAL A 208 8.72 -7.72 -5.01
CA VAL A 208 7.47 -7.43 -5.71
C VAL A 208 7.31 -5.95 -6.02
N MET A 209 7.55 -5.06 -5.05
CA MET A 209 7.23 -3.64 -5.18
C MET A 209 7.87 -2.99 -6.41
N MET A 210 9.19 -3.12 -6.57
CA MET A 210 9.89 -2.50 -7.70
C MET A 210 9.73 -3.33 -8.98
N PRO A 211 9.95 -4.66 -8.99
CA PRO A 211 9.86 -5.47 -10.22
C PRO A 211 8.50 -5.46 -10.90
N VAL A 212 7.39 -5.50 -10.14
CA VAL A 212 6.04 -5.46 -10.72
C VAL A 212 5.74 -4.10 -11.34
N GLN A 213 6.09 -3.01 -10.65
CA GLN A 213 5.91 -1.65 -11.17
C GLN A 213 6.76 -1.43 -12.43
N THR A 214 8.03 -1.85 -12.42
CA THR A 214 8.92 -1.78 -13.59
C THR A 214 8.38 -2.61 -14.75
N ASN A 215 7.87 -3.83 -14.52
CA ASN A 215 7.24 -4.61 -15.59
C ASN A 215 6.04 -3.89 -16.20
N GLY A 216 5.19 -3.26 -15.38
CA GLY A 216 4.04 -2.52 -15.88
C GLY A 216 4.45 -1.31 -16.72
N LEU A 217 5.39 -0.51 -16.22
CA LEU A 217 5.91 0.66 -16.91
C LEU A 217 6.62 0.29 -18.22
N ASN A 218 7.39 -0.80 -18.25
CA ASN A 218 8.10 -1.27 -19.44
C ASN A 218 7.17 -1.63 -20.60
N GLN A 219 5.86 -1.82 -20.38
CA GLN A 219 4.91 -2.00 -21.46
C GLN A 219 4.52 -0.67 -22.13
N LEU A 220 4.54 0.44 -21.40
CA LEU A 220 4.05 1.71 -21.91
C LEU A 220 5.00 2.28 -22.99
N PRO A 221 4.48 2.96 -24.02
CA PRO A 221 5.28 3.87 -24.82
C PRO A 221 5.97 4.92 -23.92
N ALA A 222 7.23 5.29 -24.22
CA ALA A 222 8.05 6.12 -23.34
C ALA A 222 7.39 7.47 -22.97
N ARG A 223 6.59 8.06 -23.88
CA ARG A 223 5.87 9.31 -23.61
C ARG A 223 4.82 9.19 -22.49
N TYR A 224 4.36 7.98 -22.18
CA TYR A 224 3.38 7.72 -21.13
C TYR A 224 4.00 7.35 -19.78
N TYR A 225 5.33 7.21 -19.67
CA TYR A 225 5.99 6.92 -18.39
C TYR A 225 5.65 7.93 -17.28
N PRO A 226 5.63 9.26 -17.53
CA PRO A 226 5.23 10.21 -16.49
C PRO A 226 3.80 9.98 -15.99
N HIS A 227 2.85 9.67 -16.88
CA HIS A 227 1.46 9.38 -16.51
C HIS A 227 1.35 8.05 -15.76
N GLY A 228 2.05 7.00 -16.21
CA GLY A 228 2.06 5.69 -15.54
C GLY A 228 2.63 5.76 -14.13
N THR A 229 3.75 6.48 -13.95
CA THR A 229 4.36 6.68 -12.63
C THR A 229 3.47 7.52 -11.72
N ALA A 230 2.88 8.62 -12.23
CA ALA A 230 1.95 9.43 -11.46
C ALA A 230 0.74 8.59 -10.99
N MET A 231 0.18 7.78 -11.89
CA MET A 231 -0.96 6.92 -11.59
C MET A 231 -0.61 5.85 -10.55
N ASN A 232 0.54 5.18 -10.67
CA ASN A 232 1.00 4.20 -9.68
C ASN A 232 1.18 4.84 -8.28
N ASN A 233 1.76 6.03 -8.20
CA ASN A 233 1.91 6.74 -6.93
C ASN A 233 0.55 7.11 -6.32
N THR A 234 -0.38 7.61 -7.12
CA THR A 234 -1.73 7.93 -6.66
C THR A 234 -2.47 6.68 -6.16
N LEU A 235 -2.44 5.61 -6.94
CA LEU A 235 -3.06 4.35 -6.56
C LEU A 235 -2.44 3.75 -5.30
N GLN A 236 -1.13 3.86 -5.12
CA GLN A 236 -0.45 3.42 -3.91
C GLN A 236 -1.01 4.15 -2.67
N GLN A 237 -1.14 5.48 -2.71
CA GLN A 237 -1.68 6.24 -1.58
C GLN A 237 -3.14 5.89 -1.29
N VAL A 238 -3.98 5.80 -2.32
CA VAL A 238 -5.39 5.42 -2.16
C VAL A 238 -5.52 3.99 -1.62
N SER A 239 -4.75 3.05 -2.15
CA SER A 239 -4.76 1.65 -1.70
C SER A 239 -4.24 1.51 -0.28
N GLY A 240 -3.25 2.30 0.12
CA GLY A 240 -2.76 2.34 1.50
C GLY A 240 -3.83 2.81 2.48
N ALA A 241 -4.60 3.83 2.11
CA ALA A 241 -5.73 4.32 2.90
C ALA A 241 -6.85 3.28 3.02
N ILE A 242 -7.25 2.67 1.90
CA ILE A 242 -8.26 1.61 1.87
C ILE A 242 -7.82 0.42 2.72
N GLY A 243 -6.58 -0.05 2.52
CA GLY A 243 -6.02 -1.17 3.27
C GLY A 243 -5.99 -0.89 4.77
N THR A 244 -5.52 0.29 5.16
CA THR A 244 -5.53 0.74 6.56
C THR A 244 -6.94 0.74 7.14
N ALA A 245 -7.90 1.37 6.45
CA ALA A 245 -9.29 1.45 6.88
C ALA A 245 -9.91 0.06 7.10
N LEU A 246 -9.74 -0.82 6.11
CA LEU A 246 -10.25 -2.19 6.15
C LEU A 246 -9.67 -2.95 7.34
N LEU A 247 -8.35 -2.91 7.51
CA LEU A 247 -7.66 -3.70 8.53
C LEU A 247 -7.94 -3.20 9.95
N VAL A 248 -7.99 -1.89 10.16
CA VAL A 248 -8.39 -1.32 11.46
C VAL A 248 -9.84 -1.68 11.76
N THR A 249 -10.74 -1.58 10.78
CA THR A 249 -12.15 -1.97 10.97
C THR A 249 -12.28 -3.44 11.36
N VAL A 250 -11.63 -4.34 10.62
CA VAL A 250 -11.65 -5.77 10.93
C VAL A 250 -11.09 -6.00 12.32
N MET A 251 -9.92 -5.44 12.63
CA MET A 251 -9.27 -5.59 13.93
C MET A 251 -10.18 -5.12 15.08
N SER A 252 -10.74 -3.92 14.97
CA SER A 252 -11.59 -3.33 16.02
C SER A 252 -12.88 -4.13 16.22
N ASN A 253 -13.60 -4.46 15.14
CA ASN A 253 -14.85 -5.22 15.24
C ASN A 253 -14.61 -6.64 15.78
N ARG A 254 -13.51 -7.28 15.36
CA ARG A 254 -13.15 -8.62 15.86
C ARG A 254 -12.69 -8.58 17.30
N ALA A 255 -11.91 -7.58 17.70
CA ALA A 255 -11.56 -7.38 19.09
C ALA A 255 -12.80 -7.19 19.97
N GLU A 256 -13.78 -6.39 19.54
CA GLU A 256 -15.04 -6.21 20.26
C GLU A 256 -15.78 -7.55 20.44
N ILE A 257 -16.00 -8.30 19.36
CA ILE A 257 -16.66 -9.63 19.39
C ILE A 257 -15.92 -10.61 20.33
N HIS A 258 -14.58 -10.65 20.25
CA HIS A 258 -13.78 -11.50 21.13
C HIS A 258 -13.84 -11.05 22.58
N GLY A 259 -13.84 -9.73 22.82
CA GLY A 259 -13.95 -9.14 24.15
C GLY A 259 -15.28 -9.46 24.82
N GLU A 260 -16.40 -9.31 24.12
CA GLU A 260 -17.73 -9.68 24.60
C GLU A 260 -17.80 -11.16 24.98
N ARG A 261 -17.28 -12.05 24.12
CA ARG A 261 -17.25 -13.49 24.38
C ARG A 261 -16.41 -13.84 25.60
N LEU A 262 -15.23 -13.24 25.72
CA LEU A 262 -14.33 -13.46 26.86
C LEU A 262 -14.94 -12.94 28.17
N ALA A 263 -15.57 -11.77 28.14
CA ALA A 263 -16.29 -11.21 29.29
C ALA A 263 -17.47 -12.08 29.72
N ALA A 264 -18.26 -12.58 28.75
CA ALA A 264 -19.36 -13.49 29.03
C ALA A 264 -18.89 -14.80 29.66
N ASN A 265 -17.78 -15.38 29.19
CA ASN A 265 -17.19 -16.58 29.78
C ASN A 265 -16.66 -16.31 31.20
N ALA A 266 -15.94 -15.21 31.39
CA ALA A 266 -15.41 -14.84 32.70
C ALA A 266 -16.53 -14.61 33.74
N MET A 267 -17.64 -13.98 33.34
CA MET A 267 -18.81 -13.81 34.21
C MET A 267 -19.50 -15.13 34.57
N ARG A 268 -19.49 -16.13 33.67
CA ARG A 268 -20.02 -17.47 33.98
C ARG A 268 -19.15 -18.24 34.96
N GLU A 269 -17.84 -18.05 34.89
CA GLU A 269 -16.86 -18.68 35.78
C GLU A 269 -16.73 -17.96 37.12
N ALA A 270 -17.08 -16.67 37.17
CA ALA A 270 -17.07 -15.86 38.39
C ALA A 270 -18.20 -16.26 39.35
N THR A 271 -17.95 -17.26 40.19
CA THR A 271 -18.81 -17.59 41.33
C THR A 271 -18.51 -16.66 42.52
N GLY A 272 -18.91 -15.38 42.44
CA GLY A 272 -18.83 -14.45 43.58
C GLY A 272 -18.63 -12.98 43.22
N GLN A 273 -18.79 -12.10 44.22
CA GLN A 273 -18.46 -10.67 44.09
C GLN A 273 -16.94 -10.50 44.14
N ALA A 274 -16.31 -10.34 42.97
CA ALA A 274 -14.88 -10.04 42.87
C ALA A 274 -14.58 -8.64 43.46
N ALA A 275 -13.45 -8.51 44.15
CA ALA A 275 -12.98 -7.21 44.63
C ALA A 275 -12.78 -6.23 43.44
N PRO A 276 -12.99 -4.92 43.63
CA PRO A 276 -12.89 -3.95 42.54
C PRO A 276 -11.55 -4.00 41.77
N ALA A 277 -10.44 -4.25 42.48
CA ALA A 277 -9.11 -4.38 41.86
C ALA A 277 -8.98 -5.62 40.95
N ALA A 278 -9.55 -6.76 41.36
CA ALA A 278 -9.55 -7.99 40.57
C ALA A 278 -10.42 -7.85 39.31
N LEU A 279 -11.49 -7.05 39.39
CA LEU A 279 -12.35 -6.75 38.24
C LEU A 279 -11.63 -5.89 37.20
N GLU A 280 -10.85 -4.90 37.63
CA GLU A 280 -10.06 -4.07 36.71
C GLU A 280 -8.94 -4.86 36.03
N GLU A 281 -8.23 -5.72 36.77
CA GLU A 281 -7.22 -6.60 36.19
C GLU A 281 -7.84 -7.57 35.16
N LEU A 282 -9.00 -8.16 35.48
CA LEU A 282 -9.74 -9.02 34.56
C LEU A 282 -10.15 -8.29 33.28
N LYS A 283 -10.69 -7.06 33.39
CA LYS A 283 -11.03 -6.23 32.23
C LYS A 283 -9.81 -5.97 31.35
N GLN A 284 -8.66 -5.65 31.95
CA GLN A 284 -7.43 -5.39 31.21
C GLN A 284 -6.91 -6.65 30.51
N GLN A 285 -7.00 -7.82 31.14
CA GLN A 285 -6.63 -9.09 30.52
C GLN A 285 -7.56 -9.43 29.35
N ILE A 286 -8.88 -9.23 29.51
CA ILE A 286 -9.87 -9.42 28.44
C ILE A 286 -9.56 -8.49 27.27
N ALA A 287 -9.35 -7.20 27.53
CA ALA A 287 -9.05 -6.21 26.50
C ALA A 287 -7.76 -6.56 25.73
N THR A 288 -6.70 -6.94 26.44
CA THR A 288 -5.42 -7.32 25.83
C THR A 288 -5.57 -8.57 24.96
N ARG A 289 -6.27 -9.61 25.44
CA ARG A 289 -6.53 -10.84 24.66
C ARG A 289 -7.42 -10.58 23.46
N ALA A 290 -8.49 -9.82 23.64
CA ALA A 290 -9.39 -9.40 22.57
C ALA A 290 -8.64 -8.66 21.46
N MET A 291 -7.74 -7.76 21.83
CA MET A 291 -6.91 -7.02 20.89
C MET A 291 -5.95 -7.94 20.12
N LEU A 292 -5.34 -8.93 20.79
CA LEU A 292 -4.52 -9.95 20.12
C LEU A 292 -5.31 -10.72 19.05
N GLU A 293 -6.48 -11.23 19.39
CA GLU A 293 -7.33 -11.97 18.46
C GLU A 293 -7.80 -11.08 17.29
N GLY A 294 -8.16 -9.82 17.57
CA GLY A 294 -8.50 -8.86 16.51
C GLY A 294 -7.34 -8.60 15.54
N ILE A 295 -6.11 -8.50 16.05
CA ILE A 295 -4.90 -8.37 15.22
C ILE A 295 -4.69 -9.62 14.38
N ASN A 296 -4.82 -10.81 14.96
CA ASN A 296 -4.70 -12.09 14.26
C ASN A 296 -5.71 -12.21 13.11
N ASP A 297 -6.98 -11.87 13.36
CA ASP A 297 -8.03 -11.88 12.34
C ASP A 297 -7.76 -10.87 11.21
N ALA A 298 -7.25 -9.68 11.53
CA ALA A 298 -6.87 -8.69 10.51
C ALA A 298 -5.68 -9.15 9.65
N PHE A 299 -4.68 -9.82 10.24
CA PHE A 299 -3.63 -10.48 9.47
C PHE A 299 -4.18 -11.63 8.63
N PHE A 300 -5.14 -12.40 9.14
CA PHE A 300 -5.79 -13.46 8.40
C PHE A 300 -6.51 -12.93 7.14
N VAL A 301 -7.20 -11.79 7.24
CA VAL A 301 -7.76 -11.09 6.07
C VAL A 301 -6.65 -10.71 5.08
N THR A 302 -5.48 -10.26 5.56
CA THR A 302 -4.34 -9.94 4.69
C THR A 302 -3.88 -11.16 3.88
N VAL A 303 -3.97 -12.38 4.43
CA VAL A 303 -3.61 -13.62 3.70
C VAL A 303 -4.42 -13.76 2.41
N PHE A 304 -5.74 -13.53 2.47
CA PHE A 304 -6.60 -13.60 1.28
C PHE A 304 -6.29 -12.49 0.28
N VAL A 305 -6.05 -11.28 0.78
CA VAL A 305 -5.66 -10.13 -0.04
C VAL A 305 -4.34 -10.43 -0.77
N SER A 306 -3.32 -10.91 -0.08
CA SER A 306 -2.03 -11.25 -0.72
C SER A 306 -2.11 -12.50 -1.60
N ALA A 307 -2.94 -13.49 -1.25
CA ALA A 307 -3.17 -14.67 -2.08
C ALA A 307 -3.84 -14.30 -3.42
N LEU A 308 -4.76 -13.33 -3.42
CA LEU A 308 -5.33 -12.80 -4.66
C LEU A 308 -4.24 -12.16 -5.55
N ALA A 309 -3.35 -11.36 -4.97
CA ALA A 309 -2.19 -10.84 -5.71
C ALA A 309 -1.28 -11.96 -6.23
N LEU A 310 -1.04 -13.00 -5.43
CA LEU A 310 -0.25 -14.16 -5.83
C LEU A 310 -0.88 -14.84 -7.05
N ILE A 311 -2.19 -15.04 -7.07
CA ILE A 311 -2.92 -15.59 -8.23
C ILE A 311 -2.74 -14.67 -9.45
N MET A 312 -2.93 -13.36 -9.28
CA MET A 312 -2.72 -12.38 -10.36
C MET A 312 -1.28 -12.41 -10.91
N ALA A 313 -0.28 -12.67 -10.06
CA ALA A 313 1.12 -12.71 -10.47
C ALA A 313 1.43 -13.83 -11.47
N PHE A 314 0.66 -14.92 -11.49
CA PHE A 314 0.80 -15.96 -12.52
C PHE A 314 0.46 -15.47 -13.93
N PHE A 315 -0.31 -14.39 -14.05
CA PHE A 315 -0.68 -13.79 -15.34
C PHE A 315 0.33 -12.74 -15.83
N ILE A 316 1.36 -12.41 -15.02
CA ILE A 316 2.41 -11.49 -15.44
C ILE A 316 3.19 -12.11 -16.60
N LYS A 317 3.26 -11.38 -17.70
CA LYS A 317 4.15 -11.66 -18.83
C LYS A 317 5.28 -10.62 -18.82
N ARG A 318 6.45 -11.01 -19.33
CA ARG A 318 7.59 -10.09 -19.50
C ARG A 318 7.16 -8.97 -20.44
N ALA A 319 7.04 -7.75 -19.93
CA ALA A 319 6.61 -6.63 -20.72
C ALA A 319 7.69 -6.22 -21.72
N ARG A 320 7.26 -6.00 -22.96
CA ARG A 320 8.02 -5.29 -23.99
C ARG A 320 7.32 -3.98 -24.26
N GLN A 321 8.09 -2.96 -24.62
CA GLN A 321 7.55 -1.66 -24.96
C GLN A 321 6.53 -1.81 -26.09
N ALA A 322 5.30 -1.37 -25.85
CA ALA A 322 4.22 -1.45 -26.81
C ALA A 322 4.33 -0.33 -27.85
N GLU A 323 3.77 -0.57 -29.04
CA GLU A 323 3.54 0.49 -30.00
C GLU A 323 2.57 1.53 -29.45
N ASP A 324 2.80 2.78 -29.84
CA ASP A 324 1.96 3.86 -29.42
C ASP A 324 0.65 3.92 -30.22
N THR A 325 -0.39 3.34 -29.63
CA THR A 325 -1.73 3.27 -30.21
C THR A 325 -2.65 4.41 -29.75
N ILE A 326 -2.30 5.12 -28.66
CA ILE A 326 -3.18 6.12 -28.03
C ILE A 326 -3.13 7.45 -28.78
N GLY A 327 -1.94 7.92 -29.17
CA GLY A 327 -1.80 9.21 -29.87
C GLY A 327 -1.51 9.07 -31.36
N LYS A 328 -1.82 7.92 -31.98
CA LYS A 328 -1.85 7.76 -33.45
C LYS A 328 -3.13 8.35 -34.09
N LYS A 329 -4.07 8.90 -33.33
CA LYS A 329 -5.20 9.67 -33.88
C LYS A 329 -4.79 11.13 -34.13
N SER A 330 -4.03 11.36 -35.20
CA SER A 330 -4.15 12.46 -36.17
C SER A 330 -2.88 12.51 -37.04
N GLY A 331 -2.95 12.04 -38.28
CA GLY A 331 -2.07 12.52 -39.37
C GLY A 331 -0.89 11.67 -39.84
N GLU A 332 -0.22 10.85 -39.02
CA GLU A 332 1.02 10.17 -39.48
C GLU A 332 0.87 8.65 -39.63
N GLN A 333 0.24 8.25 -40.74
CA GLN A 333 0.56 6.96 -41.34
C GLN A 333 1.98 7.05 -41.90
N LYS A 334 2.95 6.41 -41.26
CA LYS A 334 4.20 6.06 -41.96
C LYS A 334 3.83 5.10 -43.09
N PRO A 335 4.30 5.32 -44.33
CA PRO A 335 4.11 4.33 -45.38
C PRO A 335 4.73 3.02 -44.92
N ALA A 336 3.98 1.93 -45.06
CA ALA A 336 4.50 0.59 -44.88
C ALA A 336 5.79 0.48 -45.71
N LYS A 337 6.90 0.10 -45.07
CA LYS A 337 8.08 -0.40 -45.78
C LYS A 337 7.70 -1.73 -46.45
N GLN A 338 7.04 -1.64 -47.61
CA GLN A 338 7.38 -2.51 -48.73
C GLN A 338 8.81 -2.15 -49.16
N LEU A 339 9.51 -3.12 -49.75
CA LEU A 339 10.94 -3.19 -50.12
C LEU A 339 11.79 -3.93 -49.06
N MET A 340 12.30 -5.15 -49.28
CA MET A 340 12.33 -5.98 -50.49
C MET A 340 12.44 -7.47 -50.10
N GLU A 341 11.78 -8.33 -50.88
CA GLU A 341 12.30 -9.65 -51.22
C GLU A 341 13.73 -9.51 -51.78
N ASN A 342 14.67 -10.27 -51.19
CA ASN A 342 15.67 -11.11 -51.87
C ASN A 342 16.59 -11.73 -50.81
#